data_AF-G2X3D4-F1
#
_entry.id   AF-G2X3D4-F1
#
_cell.length_a   1.000
_cell.length_b   1.000
_cell.length_c   1.000
_cell.angle_alpha   90.00
_cell.angle_beta   90.00
_cell.angle_gamma   90.00
#
_symmetry.space_group_name_H-M   'P 1'
#
loop_
_entity.id
_entity.type
_entity.pdbx_description
1 polymer ?
#
loop_
_entity_poly.entity_id
_entity_poly.type
_entity_poly.pdbx_seq_one_letter_code
_entity_poly.pdbx_strand_id
1 'polypeptide(L)'
;MPSPWSKQPLKILYLLFIVPATLLSLTYAVASGIFRGLRPDPSWSFRKAASVQLVKDVFLRHLCALRSPAPLSLQPGSEGDRFVLIPPAKEAQITGPADDAEIRPAEIGGTWTPAPVGQQKGLLVVLHFHGGAYVMGDGRDADTGFIAENLLQNTPCTHVFTPQYRLSNNPGGRFPAALQDALSAYSYLLNDVGISASNIVFSGDSAGANLAIAMLSGGPLHFSSAEPIPHRSAGLGPDLR
;
A
#
# COMPACT_ATOMS: atom_id res chain seq x y z
N MET A 1 -6.51 -8.77 -19.30
CA MET A 1 -5.42 -9.53 -19.95
C MET A 1 -4.10 -8.75 -19.85
N PRO A 2 -2.97 -9.42 -19.55
CA PRO A 2 -1.66 -8.77 -19.57
C PRO A 2 -1.32 -8.31 -21.00
N SER A 3 -0.76 -7.11 -21.11
CA SER A 3 -0.32 -6.53 -22.39
C SER A 3 0.73 -7.46 -23.05
N PRO A 4 0.76 -7.61 -24.38
CA PRO A 4 1.83 -8.36 -25.06
C PRO A 4 3.23 -7.87 -24.67
N TRP A 5 3.35 -6.57 -24.39
CA TRP A 5 4.59 -5.88 -24.01
C TRP A 5 5.13 -6.26 -22.62
N SER A 6 4.31 -6.88 -21.75
CA SER A 6 4.75 -7.26 -20.41
C SER A 6 5.36 -8.68 -20.35
N LYS A 7 5.41 -9.41 -21.47
CA LYS A 7 5.96 -10.77 -21.58
C LYS A 7 7.34 -10.78 -22.26
N GLN A 8 8.23 -11.66 -21.83
CA GLN A 8 9.50 -11.90 -22.53
C GLN A 8 9.24 -12.56 -23.90
N PRO A 9 9.93 -12.18 -24.99
CA PRO A 9 11.03 -11.20 -25.09
C PRO A 9 10.57 -9.76 -25.43
N LEU A 10 9.29 -9.53 -25.72
CA LEU A 10 8.76 -8.21 -26.10
C LEU A 10 8.99 -7.14 -25.02
N LYS A 11 9.04 -7.54 -23.75
CA LYS A 11 9.43 -6.68 -22.62
C LYS A 11 10.83 -6.10 -22.79
N ILE A 12 11.80 -6.87 -23.29
CA ILE A 12 13.16 -6.40 -23.54
C ILE A 12 13.17 -5.40 -24.70
N LEU A 13 12.46 -5.67 -25.79
CA LEU A 13 12.34 -4.75 -26.92
C LEU A 13 11.67 -3.43 -26.52
N TYR A 14 10.63 -3.50 -25.68
CA TYR A 14 9.98 -2.35 -25.08
C TYR A 14 10.96 -1.55 -24.22
N LEU A 15 11.71 -2.20 -23.32
CA LEU A 15 12.71 -1.56 -22.47
C LEU A 15 13.83 -0.89 -23.29
N LEU A 16 14.30 -1.56 -24.37
CA LEU A 16 15.31 -1.01 -25.28
C LEU A 16 14.85 0.27 -25.98
N PHE A 17 13.56 0.41 -26.28
CA PHE A 17 13.02 1.61 -26.91
C PHE A 17 12.67 2.70 -25.88
N ILE A 18 12.20 2.29 -24.70
CA ILE A 18 11.75 3.22 -23.67
C ILE A 18 12.87 3.87 -22.93
N VAL A 19 13.91 3.14 -22.52
CA VAL A 19 15.00 3.74 -21.74
C VAL A 19 15.63 4.95 -22.48
N PRO A 20 15.92 4.88 -23.80
CA PRO A 20 16.36 6.05 -24.56
C PRO A 20 15.29 7.15 -24.65
N ALA A 21 14.03 6.80 -24.88
CA ALA A 21 12.93 7.77 -24.95
C ALA A 21 12.69 8.50 -23.60
N THR A 22 12.90 7.80 -22.48
CA THR A 22 12.85 8.35 -21.12
C THR A 22 14.00 9.33 -20.88
N LEU A 23 15.22 8.97 -21.29
CA LEU A 23 16.40 9.85 -21.18
C LEU A 23 16.21 11.12 -22.03
N LEU A 24 15.64 10.98 -23.23
CA LEU A 24 15.29 12.12 -24.08
C LEU A 24 14.17 12.97 -23.46
N SER A 25 13.16 12.35 -22.87
CA SER A 25 12.07 13.08 -22.18
C SER A 25 12.60 13.80 -20.93
N LEU A 26 13.54 13.22 -20.20
CA LEU A 26 14.18 13.84 -19.04
C LEU A 26 15.02 15.05 -19.42
N THR A 27 15.80 14.95 -20.50
CA THR A 27 16.58 16.08 -21.02
C THR A 27 15.69 17.20 -21.53
N TYR A 28 14.59 16.86 -22.23
CA TYR A 28 13.56 17.82 -22.60
C TYR A 28 12.90 18.46 -21.36
N ALA A 29 12.61 17.68 -20.32
CA ALA A 29 12.00 18.19 -19.09
C ALA A 29 12.88 19.22 -18.38
N VAL A 30 14.17 18.92 -18.25
CA VAL A 30 15.15 19.87 -17.68
C VAL A 30 15.27 21.12 -18.55
N ALA A 31 15.38 20.97 -19.87
CA ALA A 31 15.48 22.10 -20.80
C ALA A 31 14.23 22.99 -20.76
N SER A 32 13.03 22.40 -20.80
CA SER A 32 11.76 23.13 -20.74
C SER A 32 11.51 23.78 -19.38
N GLY A 33 12.05 23.22 -18.29
CA GLY A 33 12.07 23.85 -16.98
C GLY A 33 12.90 25.13 -16.95
N ILE A 34 14.03 25.18 -17.66
CA ILE A 34 14.93 26.36 -17.69
C ILE A 34 14.22 27.55 -18.35
N PHE A 35 13.59 27.32 -19.50
CA PHE A 35 12.92 28.38 -20.26
C PHE A 35 11.46 28.59 -19.81
N ARG A 36 11.16 29.76 -19.23
CA ARG A 36 9.81 30.10 -18.71
C ARG A 36 8.67 29.86 -19.71
N GLY A 37 8.90 30.14 -20.99
CA GLY A 37 7.88 29.96 -22.04
C GLY A 37 7.61 28.51 -22.44
N LEU A 38 8.47 27.57 -22.04
CA LEU A 38 8.30 26.13 -22.33
C LEU A 38 7.83 25.35 -21.10
N ARG A 39 7.66 26.01 -19.95
CA ARG A 39 7.13 25.38 -18.74
C ARG A 39 5.66 24.99 -18.95
N PRO A 40 5.19 23.88 -18.35
CA PRO A 40 3.78 23.53 -18.33
C PRO A 40 2.89 24.66 -17.78
N ASP A 41 3.45 25.45 -16.85
CA ASP A 41 2.86 26.67 -16.33
C ASP A 41 3.97 27.72 -16.18
N PRO A 42 3.87 28.88 -16.85
CA PRO A 42 4.88 29.94 -16.80
C PRO A 42 5.15 30.51 -15.39
N SER A 43 4.18 30.37 -14.46
CA SER A 43 4.30 30.85 -13.08
C SER A 43 5.13 29.92 -12.18
N TRP A 44 5.38 28.68 -12.61
CA TRP A 44 6.07 27.70 -11.78
C TRP A 44 7.56 28.00 -11.67
N SER A 45 8.14 27.69 -10.50
CA SER A 45 9.60 27.65 -10.35
C SER A 45 10.21 26.55 -11.21
N PHE A 46 11.50 26.70 -11.55
CA PHE A 46 12.26 25.67 -12.27
C PHE A 46 12.12 24.29 -11.58
N ARG A 47 12.31 24.26 -10.25
CA ARG A 47 12.24 23.04 -9.46
C ARG A 47 10.87 22.38 -9.58
N LYS A 48 9.78 23.14 -9.42
CA LYS A 48 8.41 22.62 -9.53
C LYS A 48 8.10 22.06 -10.92
N ALA A 49 8.49 22.79 -11.97
CA ALA A 49 8.28 22.35 -13.36
C ALA A 49 9.05 21.06 -13.68
N ALA A 50 10.33 21.00 -13.30
CA ALA A 50 11.16 19.81 -13.50
C ALA A 50 10.63 18.60 -12.69
N SER A 51 10.23 18.80 -11.42
CA SER A 51 9.67 17.72 -10.58
C SER A 51 8.38 17.15 -11.16
N VAL A 52 7.46 17.99 -11.62
CA VAL A 52 6.18 17.53 -12.18
C VAL A 52 6.39 16.74 -13.48
N GLN A 53 7.29 17.20 -14.36
CA GLN A 53 7.58 16.48 -15.60
C GLN A 53 8.31 15.15 -15.34
N LEU A 54 9.26 15.12 -14.40
CA LEU A 54 9.89 13.88 -13.96
C LEU A 54 8.83 12.88 -13.44
N VAL A 55 7.90 13.31 -12.60
CA VAL A 55 6.82 12.45 -12.09
C VAL A 55 5.89 11.98 -13.21
N LYS A 56 5.50 12.85 -14.13
CA LYS A 56 4.57 12.48 -15.22
C LYS A 56 5.22 11.55 -16.24
N ASP A 57 6.37 11.94 -16.76
CA ASP A 57 6.99 11.29 -17.92
C ASP A 57 7.82 10.08 -17.52
N VAL A 58 8.43 10.10 -16.33
CA VAL A 58 9.27 8.99 -15.87
C VAL A 58 8.51 8.08 -14.92
N PHE A 59 7.93 8.62 -13.85
CA PHE A 59 7.29 7.81 -12.81
C PHE A 59 5.95 7.20 -13.29
N LEU A 60 4.95 8.03 -13.62
CA LEU A 60 3.62 7.54 -13.97
C LEU A 60 3.62 6.74 -15.29
N ARG A 61 4.28 7.26 -16.33
CA ARG A 61 4.23 6.64 -17.66
C ARG A 61 4.89 5.26 -17.71
N HIS A 62 6.03 5.08 -17.05
CA HIS A 62 6.76 3.81 -17.12
C HIS A 62 6.28 2.77 -16.10
N LEU A 63 5.92 3.19 -14.88
CA LEU A 63 5.37 2.26 -13.89
C LEU A 63 4.03 1.69 -14.35
N CYS A 64 3.13 2.53 -14.89
CA CYS A 64 1.84 2.07 -15.42
C CYS A 64 1.99 1.13 -16.62
N ALA A 65 3.01 1.34 -17.45
CA ALA A 65 3.15 0.61 -18.70
C ALA A 65 3.95 -0.69 -18.56
N LEU A 66 4.92 -0.75 -17.65
CA LEU A 66 5.72 -1.96 -17.44
C LEU A 66 4.94 -3.09 -16.76
N ARG A 67 3.85 -2.79 -16.03
CA ARG A 67 2.99 -3.76 -15.31
C ARG A 67 3.80 -4.93 -14.74
N SER A 68 4.96 -4.64 -14.14
CA SER A 68 5.79 -5.68 -13.57
C SER A 68 5.12 -6.12 -12.27
N PRO A 69 4.73 -7.40 -12.13
CA PRO A 69 4.24 -7.90 -10.86
C PRO A 69 5.35 -7.68 -9.84
N ALA A 70 5.04 -7.00 -8.73
CA ALA A 70 5.97 -6.91 -7.62
C ALA A 70 5.79 -8.19 -6.79
N PRO A 71 6.81 -9.07 -6.72
CA PRO A 71 6.69 -10.29 -5.95
C PRO A 71 6.60 -9.94 -4.46
N LEU A 72 5.45 -10.20 -3.85
CA LEU A 72 5.27 -10.11 -2.41
C LEU A 72 5.80 -11.40 -1.79
N SER A 73 7.00 -11.35 -1.23
CA SER A 73 7.58 -12.52 -0.56
C SER A 73 6.87 -12.77 0.77
N LEU A 74 6.58 -14.04 1.05
CA LEU A 74 6.10 -14.51 2.36
C LEU A 74 7.25 -15.01 3.25
N GLN A 75 8.50 -14.86 2.81
CA GLN A 75 9.66 -15.24 3.61
C GLN A 75 10.04 -14.11 4.59
N PRO A 76 10.44 -14.40 5.84
CA PRO A 76 10.74 -13.37 6.84
C PRO A 76 11.76 -12.30 6.45
N GLY A 77 12.71 -12.61 5.56
CA GLY A 77 13.64 -11.60 5.05
C GLY A 77 14.53 -10.99 6.14
N SER A 78 14.80 -9.68 6.04
CA SER A 78 15.57 -8.90 7.03
C SER A 78 14.80 -8.61 8.32
N GLU A 79 13.48 -8.71 8.27
CA GLU A 79 12.60 -8.42 9.40
C GLU A 79 12.63 -9.54 10.46
N GLY A 80 13.02 -10.75 10.06
CA GLY A 80 13.12 -11.91 10.95
C GLY A 80 11.80 -12.19 11.66
N ASP A 81 11.83 -12.33 12.99
CA ASP A 81 10.65 -12.66 13.80
C ASP A 81 9.54 -11.58 13.75
N ARG A 82 9.86 -10.36 13.30
CA ARG A 82 8.86 -9.28 13.12
C ARG A 82 7.92 -9.54 11.97
N PHE A 83 8.33 -10.32 10.99
CA PHE A 83 7.50 -10.65 9.85
C PHE A 83 6.72 -11.93 10.12
N VAL A 84 5.39 -11.80 10.09
CA VAL A 84 4.46 -12.89 10.44
C VAL A 84 3.54 -13.18 9.26
N LEU A 85 3.09 -14.44 9.19
CA LEU A 85 2.05 -14.86 8.25
C LEU A 85 0.68 -14.67 8.89
N ILE A 86 -0.25 -14.16 8.09
CA ILE A 86 -1.60 -13.79 8.48
C ILE A 86 -2.53 -14.77 7.76
N PRO A 87 -3.31 -15.58 8.50
CA PRO A 87 -4.27 -16.48 7.88
C PRO A 87 -5.39 -15.68 7.19
N PRO A 88 -5.99 -16.23 6.12
CA PRO A 88 -7.12 -15.59 5.47
C PRO A 88 -8.30 -15.42 6.43
N ALA A 89 -9.00 -14.30 6.34
CA ALA A 89 -10.26 -14.07 7.04
C ALA A 89 -11.28 -15.19 6.73
N LYS A 90 -12.12 -15.51 7.71
CA LYS A 90 -13.18 -16.51 7.54
C LYS A 90 -14.18 -16.00 6.50
N GLU A 91 -14.76 -16.91 5.71
CA GLU A 91 -15.74 -16.53 4.68
C GLU A 91 -16.92 -15.72 5.26
N ALA A 92 -17.31 -15.99 6.51
CA ALA A 92 -18.35 -15.24 7.20
C ALA A 92 -18.02 -13.74 7.42
N GLN A 93 -16.74 -13.37 7.43
CA GLN A 93 -16.26 -11.98 7.53
C GLN A 93 -16.16 -11.30 6.16
N ILE A 94 -16.18 -12.07 5.06
CA ILE A 94 -16.07 -11.57 3.69
C ILE A 94 -17.46 -11.37 3.11
N THR A 95 -17.92 -10.14 3.12
CA THR A 95 -19.29 -9.79 2.75
C THR A 95 -19.32 -8.45 2.02
N GLY A 96 -20.41 -8.19 1.30
CA GLY A 96 -20.59 -6.92 0.58
C GLY A 96 -19.53 -6.71 -0.51
N PRO A 97 -18.89 -5.53 -0.60
CA PRO A 97 -17.88 -5.25 -1.64
C PRO A 97 -16.64 -6.15 -1.61
N ALA A 98 -16.43 -6.88 -0.51
CA ALA A 98 -15.32 -7.81 -0.37
C ALA A 98 -15.63 -9.21 -0.92
N ASP A 99 -16.89 -9.54 -1.17
CA ASP A 99 -17.31 -10.84 -1.72
C ASP A 99 -17.21 -10.83 -3.25
N ASP A 100 -16.37 -11.72 -3.79
CA ASP A 100 -16.14 -11.88 -5.23
C ASP A 100 -16.07 -13.36 -5.59
N ALA A 101 -16.60 -13.70 -6.76
CA ALA A 101 -16.68 -15.08 -7.21
C ALA A 101 -15.30 -15.69 -7.51
N GLU A 102 -14.36 -14.90 -8.04
CA GLU A 102 -13.05 -15.37 -8.51
C GLU A 102 -11.92 -15.01 -7.53
N ILE A 103 -12.06 -13.90 -6.79
CA ILE A 103 -11.05 -13.43 -5.84
C ILE A 103 -11.42 -13.89 -4.44
N ARG A 104 -10.61 -14.80 -3.90
CA ARG A 104 -10.79 -15.38 -2.57
C ARG A 104 -9.69 -14.89 -1.61
N PRO A 105 -9.98 -14.83 -0.29
CA PRO A 105 -8.97 -14.58 0.72
C PRO A 105 -7.78 -15.53 0.58
N ALA A 106 -6.58 -15.00 0.80
CA ALA A 106 -5.34 -15.75 0.76
C ALA A 106 -4.49 -15.41 1.98
N GLU A 107 -3.54 -16.29 2.29
CA GLU A 107 -2.52 -15.99 3.29
C GLU A 107 -1.66 -14.81 2.79
N ILE A 108 -1.41 -13.86 3.68
CA ILE A 108 -0.55 -12.70 3.43
C ILE A 108 0.51 -12.58 4.51
N GLY A 109 1.51 -11.75 4.28
CA GLY A 109 2.48 -11.39 5.32
C GLY A 109 2.15 -10.05 5.98
N GLY A 110 2.76 -9.79 7.13
CA GLY A 110 2.76 -8.46 7.74
C GLY A 110 3.96 -8.26 8.66
N THR A 111 4.38 -7.00 8.81
CA THR A 111 5.54 -6.66 9.65
C THR A 111 5.09 -5.93 10.90
N TRP A 112 5.63 -6.35 12.04
CA TRP A 112 5.50 -5.65 13.32
C TRP A 112 6.66 -4.68 13.54
N THR A 113 6.33 -3.48 14.02
CA THR A 113 7.31 -2.49 14.48
C THR A 113 6.92 -1.97 15.87
N PRO A 114 7.82 -1.95 16.87
CA PRO A 114 9.24 -2.33 16.77
C PRO A 114 9.52 -3.83 16.91
N ALA A 115 8.59 -4.62 17.47
CA ALA A 115 8.76 -6.05 17.74
C ALA A 115 7.41 -6.78 17.68
N PRO A 116 7.40 -8.12 17.56
CA PRO A 116 6.17 -8.90 17.64
C PRO A 116 5.46 -8.68 18.98
N VAL A 117 4.14 -8.70 18.92
CA VAL A 117 3.29 -8.53 20.10
C VAL A 117 2.99 -9.87 20.75
N GLY A 118 3.26 -10.00 22.05
CA GLY A 118 2.76 -11.10 22.89
C GLY A 118 1.44 -10.74 23.60
N GLN A 119 0.98 -11.58 24.52
CA GLN A 119 -0.19 -11.28 25.39
C GLN A 119 0.13 -10.16 26.40
N GLN A 120 0.20 -8.92 25.93
CA GLN A 120 0.44 -7.73 26.77
C GLN A 120 -0.83 -6.88 26.86
N LYS A 121 -1.15 -6.42 28.08
CA LYS A 121 -2.26 -5.49 28.31
C LYS A 121 -1.82 -4.05 28.00
N GLY A 122 -2.74 -3.24 27.47
CA GLY A 122 -2.51 -1.80 27.27
C GLY A 122 -1.83 -1.42 25.95
N LEU A 123 -1.80 -2.32 24.97
CA LEU A 123 -1.29 -2.02 23.64
C LEU A 123 -2.22 -1.04 22.92
N LEU A 124 -1.64 -0.11 22.17
CA LEU A 124 -2.35 0.71 21.17
C LEU A 124 -1.65 0.48 19.84
N VAL A 125 -2.31 -0.24 18.93
CA VAL A 125 -1.72 -0.73 17.68
C VAL A 125 -2.26 0.07 16.51
N VAL A 126 -1.37 0.60 15.69
CA VAL A 126 -1.74 1.19 14.40
C VAL A 126 -1.65 0.10 13.33
N LEU A 127 -2.77 -0.25 12.71
CA LEU A 127 -2.81 -1.05 11.49
C LEU A 127 -2.63 -0.10 10.30
N HIS A 128 -1.43 -0.10 9.70
CA HIS A 128 -1.06 0.85 8.65
C HIS A 128 -0.99 0.18 7.28
N PHE A 129 -1.79 0.66 6.32
CA PHE A 129 -1.78 0.19 4.94
C PHE A 129 -0.89 1.11 4.07
N HIS A 130 0.09 0.53 3.41
CA HIS A 130 1.00 1.28 2.52
C HIS A 130 0.30 1.82 1.27
N GLY A 131 0.86 2.85 0.66
CA GLY A 131 0.42 3.43 -0.61
C GLY A 131 0.87 2.64 -1.85
N GLY A 132 0.99 3.31 -3.00
CA GLY A 132 1.46 2.68 -4.25
C GLY A 132 0.36 2.34 -5.27
N ALA A 133 -0.79 3.03 -5.22
CA ALA A 133 -1.87 2.91 -6.21
C ALA A 133 -2.39 1.47 -6.40
N TYR A 134 -2.29 0.62 -5.37
CA TYR A 134 -2.59 -0.82 -5.38
C TYR A 134 -1.73 -1.66 -6.32
N VAL A 135 -0.65 -1.12 -6.88
CA VAL A 135 0.21 -1.82 -7.85
C VAL A 135 1.69 -1.79 -7.46
N MET A 136 2.03 -1.11 -6.38
CA MET A 136 3.38 -0.93 -5.86
C MET A 136 3.34 -0.90 -4.34
N GLY A 137 4.54 -1.02 -3.75
CA GLY A 137 4.75 -1.01 -2.31
C GLY A 137 4.57 -2.38 -1.69
N ASP A 138 4.97 -2.48 -0.44
CA ASP A 138 4.76 -3.63 0.41
C ASP A 138 4.71 -3.21 1.89
N GLY A 139 4.26 -4.12 2.75
CA GLY A 139 4.28 -3.97 4.20
C GLY A 139 5.65 -4.28 4.83
N ARG A 140 6.79 -4.06 4.15
CA ARG A 140 8.14 -4.28 4.71
C ARG A 140 8.76 -2.99 5.20
N ASP A 141 9.86 -3.09 5.95
CA ASP A 141 10.56 -1.92 6.48
C ASP A 141 11.10 -1.00 5.37
N ALA A 142 11.48 -1.58 4.23
CA ALA A 142 12.01 -0.82 3.10
C ALA A 142 11.01 0.22 2.56
N ASP A 143 9.71 -0.05 2.66
CA ASP A 143 8.63 0.85 2.22
C ASP A 143 7.95 1.54 3.42
N THR A 144 7.64 0.78 4.48
CA THR A 144 6.82 1.23 5.61
C THR A 144 7.59 1.51 6.91
N GLY A 145 8.90 1.24 6.97
CA GLY A 145 9.68 1.40 8.20
C GLY A 145 9.71 2.85 8.70
N PHE A 146 9.95 3.80 7.80
CA PHE A 146 9.98 5.23 8.13
C PHE A 146 8.65 5.74 8.70
N ILE A 147 7.52 5.33 8.10
CA ILE A 147 6.20 5.75 8.57
C ILE A 147 5.85 5.08 9.90
N ALA A 148 6.21 3.81 10.07
CA ALA A 148 6.02 3.09 11.33
C ALA A 148 6.80 3.74 12.49
N GLU A 149 8.07 4.05 12.28
CA GLU A 149 8.89 4.77 13.26
C GLU A 149 8.33 6.16 13.58
N ASN A 150 7.90 6.92 12.57
CA ASN A 150 7.28 8.23 12.80
C ASN A 150 6.00 8.13 13.62
N LEU A 151 5.14 7.14 13.35
CA LEU A 151 3.92 6.93 14.11
C LEU A 151 4.23 6.59 15.58
N LEU A 152 5.23 5.74 15.83
CA LEU A 152 5.67 5.40 17.19
C LEU A 152 6.23 6.61 17.95
N GLN A 153 6.97 7.49 17.26
CA GLN A 153 7.60 8.65 17.89
C GLN A 153 6.61 9.79 18.16
N ASN A 154 5.58 9.94 17.32
CA ASN A 154 4.73 11.14 17.31
C ASN A 154 3.28 10.87 17.73
N THR A 155 2.93 9.63 18.07
CA THR A 155 1.59 9.26 18.52
C THR A 155 1.68 8.40 19.79
N PRO A 156 0.59 8.22 20.56
CA PRO A 156 0.60 7.35 21.73
C PRO A 156 0.58 5.85 21.39
N CYS A 157 0.69 5.46 20.11
CA CYS A 157 0.72 4.05 19.76
C CYS A 157 1.98 3.39 20.29
N THR A 158 1.86 2.11 20.67
CA THR A 158 2.99 1.32 21.15
C THR A 158 3.56 0.43 20.05
N HIS A 159 2.74 0.08 19.05
CA HIS A 159 3.13 -0.77 17.94
C HIS A 159 2.46 -0.30 16.65
N VAL A 160 3.13 -0.59 15.53
CA VAL A 160 2.59 -0.45 14.18
C VAL A 160 2.66 -1.81 13.51
N PHE A 161 1.58 -2.19 12.83
CA PHE A 161 1.50 -3.41 12.05
C PHE A 161 1.19 -3.06 10.60
N THR A 162 2.04 -3.50 9.67
CA THR A 162 1.96 -3.18 8.24
C THR A 162 1.73 -4.46 7.43
N PRO A 163 0.50 -4.76 7.01
CA PRO A 163 0.22 -5.93 6.17
C PRO A 163 0.71 -5.72 4.73
N GLN A 164 1.27 -6.77 4.13
CA GLN A 164 1.59 -6.87 2.70
C GLN A 164 0.34 -7.30 1.92
N TYR A 165 -0.62 -6.39 1.74
CA TYR A 165 -1.83 -6.69 0.99
C TYR A 165 -1.53 -6.96 -0.51
N ARG A 166 -2.34 -7.79 -1.16
CA ARG A 166 -2.15 -8.20 -2.56
C ARG A 166 -2.33 -7.02 -3.51
N LEU A 167 -1.41 -6.92 -4.48
CA LEU A 167 -1.39 -5.87 -5.48
C LEU A 167 -2.18 -6.26 -6.74
N SER A 168 -2.88 -5.30 -7.35
CA SER A 168 -3.75 -5.47 -8.52
C SER A 168 -3.05 -5.92 -9.80
N ASN A 169 -1.74 -5.73 -9.89
CA ASN A 169 -0.92 -6.24 -11.00
C ASN A 169 -0.45 -7.70 -10.79
N ASN A 170 -0.69 -8.29 -9.62
CA ASN A 170 -0.39 -9.68 -9.33
C ASN A 170 -1.61 -10.59 -9.62
N PRO A 171 -1.38 -11.87 -9.99
CA PRO A 171 -2.45 -12.85 -10.11
C PRO A 171 -3.27 -12.93 -8.81
N GLY A 172 -4.60 -12.86 -8.91
CA GLY A 172 -5.48 -12.89 -7.74
C GLY A 172 -5.46 -11.62 -6.87
N GLY A 173 -4.77 -10.55 -7.28
CA GLY A 173 -4.65 -9.31 -6.50
C GLY A 173 -5.56 -8.16 -6.96
N ARG A 174 -6.38 -8.36 -8.00
CA ARG A 174 -7.39 -7.36 -8.42
C ARG A 174 -8.38 -7.09 -7.28
N PHE A 175 -9.08 -5.96 -7.33
CA PHE A 175 -10.20 -5.71 -6.43
C PHE A 175 -11.18 -6.92 -6.40
N PRO A 176 -11.61 -7.39 -5.23
CA PRO A 176 -11.43 -6.82 -3.88
C PRO A 176 -10.27 -7.40 -3.04
N ALA A 177 -9.22 -7.97 -3.63
CA ALA A 177 -8.15 -8.67 -2.90
C ALA A 177 -7.54 -7.86 -1.74
N ALA A 178 -7.14 -6.62 -2.00
CA ALA A 178 -6.56 -5.75 -0.96
C ALA A 178 -7.53 -5.49 0.21
N LEU A 179 -8.84 -5.43 -0.06
CA LEU A 179 -9.86 -5.28 0.99
C LEU A 179 -10.02 -6.56 1.81
N GLN A 180 -10.02 -7.73 1.16
CA GLN A 180 -10.03 -9.03 1.85
C GLN A 180 -8.80 -9.20 2.74
N ASP A 181 -7.64 -8.73 2.28
CA ASP A 181 -6.38 -8.81 2.99
C ASP A 181 -6.35 -7.86 4.21
N ALA A 182 -6.93 -6.67 4.07
CA ALA A 182 -7.11 -5.74 5.18
C ALA A 182 -8.06 -6.32 6.25
N LEU A 183 -9.14 -6.99 5.85
CA LEU A 183 -10.03 -7.73 6.76
C LEU A 183 -9.31 -8.88 7.44
N SER A 184 -8.46 -9.61 6.72
CA SER A 184 -7.64 -10.71 7.25
C SER A 184 -6.65 -10.20 8.30
N ALA A 185 -5.94 -9.11 8.01
CA ALA A 185 -5.03 -8.47 8.97
C ALA A 185 -5.77 -7.97 10.21
N TYR A 186 -6.94 -7.36 10.04
CA TYR A 186 -7.75 -6.90 11.16
C TYR A 186 -8.26 -8.06 12.03
N SER A 187 -8.81 -9.11 11.43
CA SER A 187 -9.24 -10.32 12.13
C SER A 187 -8.09 -10.98 12.88
N TYR A 188 -6.90 -11.03 12.29
CA TYR A 188 -5.69 -11.54 12.96
C TYR A 188 -5.36 -10.77 14.22
N LEU A 189 -5.39 -9.43 14.18
CA LEU A 189 -5.14 -8.60 15.36
C LEU A 189 -6.18 -8.84 16.47
N LEU A 190 -7.46 -9.01 16.10
CA LEU A 190 -8.53 -9.25 17.06
C LEU A 190 -8.48 -10.66 17.67
N ASN A 191 -8.38 -11.68 16.81
CA ASN A 191 -8.68 -13.06 17.18
C ASN A 191 -7.43 -13.89 17.50
N ASP A 192 -6.36 -13.70 16.75
CA ASP A 192 -5.13 -14.47 16.92
C ASP A 192 -4.18 -13.79 17.91
N VAL A 193 -4.07 -12.46 17.84
CA VAL A 193 -3.22 -11.67 18.76
C VAL A 193 -3.99 -11.26 20.03
N GLY A 194 -5.31 -11.10 19.95
CA GLY A 194 -6.15 -10.76 21.10
C GLY A 194 -6.18 -9.27 21.45
N ILE A 195 -5.93 -8.39 20.49
CA ILE A 195 -5.98 -6.93 20.71
C ILE A 195 -7.45 -6.47 20.61
N SER A 196 -7.93 -5.76 21.64
CA SER A 196 -9.28 -5.16 21.60
C SER A 196 -9.41 -4.20 20.42
N ALA A 197 -10.55 -4.22 19.71
CA ALA A 197 -10.83 -3.28 18.63
C ALA A 197 -10.67 -1.81 19.04
N SER A 198 -11.01 -1.46 20.29
CA SER A 198 -10.83 -0.11 20.84
C SER A 198 -9.37 0.36 20.87
N ASN A 199 -8.44 -0.57 20.77
CA ASN A 199 -7.00 -0.38 20.84
C ASN A 199 -6.32 -0.52 19.48
N ILE A 200 -7.10 -0.63 18.40
CA ILE A 200 -6.59 -0.64 17.03
C ILE A 200 -6.90 0.73 16.41
N VAL A 201 -5.99 1.24 15.59
CA VAL A 201 -6.18 2.48 14.84
C VAL A 201 -5.86 2.18 13.39
N PHE A 202 -6.79 2.49 12.49
CA PHE A 202 -6.51 2.36 11.05
C PHE A 202 -5.72 3.56 10.55
N SER A 203 -4.69 3.27 9.74
CA SER A 203 -3.85 4.25 9.10
C SER A 203 -3.50 3.82 7.69
N GLY A 204 -3.13 4.78 6.84
CA GLY A 204 -2.54 4.51 5.54
C GLY A 204 -2.17 5.78 4.80
N ASP A 205 -1.39 5.65 3.74
CA ASP A 205 -1.01 6.72 2.82
C ASP A 205 -1.56 6.44 1.40
N SER A 206 -1.97 7.47 0.68
CA SER A 206 -2.43 7.34 -0.73
C SER A 206 -3.48 6.23 -0.94
N ALA A 207 -3.17 5.17 -1.67
CA ALA A 207 -4.03 3.99 -1.85
C ALA A 207 -4.33 3.26 -0.53
N GLY A 208 -3.36 3.19 0.38
CA GLY A 208 -3.55 2.65 1.72
C GLY A 208 -4.47 3.50 2.58
N ALA A 209 -4.47 4.83 2.41
CA ALA A 209 -5.46 5.70 3.07
C ALA A 209 -6.88 5.42 2.56
N ASN A 210 -7.03 5.21 1.24
CA ASN A 210 -8.31 4.80 0.66
C ASN A 210 -8.76 3.44 1.22
N LEU A 211 -7.84 2.48 1.37
CA LEU A 211 -8.11 1.18 1.98
C LEU A 211 -8.53 1.30 3.46
N ALA A 212 -7.85 2.14 4.24
CA ALA A 212 -8.23 2.44 5.63
C ALA A 212 -9.65 3.02 5.71
N ILE A 213 -9.99 3.94 4.80
CA ILE A 213 -11.35 4.52 4.73
C ILE A 213 -12.37 3.46 4.31
N ALA A 214 -12.03 2.56 3.37
CA ALA A 214 -12.89 1.46 2.97
C ALA A 214 -13.18 0.51 4.15
N MET A 215 -12.17 0.23 4.98
CA MET A 215 -12.34 -0.54 6.23
C MET A 215 -13.30 0.16 7.21
N LEU A 216 -13.26 1.49 7.30
CA LEU A 216 -14.19 2.26 8.14
C LEU A 216 -15.60 2.36 7.55
N SER A 217 -15.70 2.48 6.23
CA SER A 217 -16.95 2.76 5.52
C SER A 217 -17.71 1.49 5.11
N GLY A 218 -17.04 0.34 5.09
CA GLY A 218 -17.40 -0.79 4.23
C GLY A 218 -17.15 -2.18 4.80
N GLY A 219 -17.11 -2.38 6.12
CA GLY A 219 -17.71 -3.63 6.62
C GLY A 219 -19.21 -3.51 6.38
N PRO A 220 -19.92 -4.46 5.74
CA PRO A 220 -21.37 -4.42 5.80
C PRO A 220 -21.77 -4.37 7.27
N LEU A 221 -22.92 -3.76 7.51
CA LEU A 221 -23.60 -3.63 8.80
C LEU A 221 -24.04 -4.98 9.41
N HIS A 222 -23.23 -6.02 9.19
CA HIS A 222 -23.15 -7.24 9.98
C HIS A 222 -21.67 -7.68 10.03
N PHE A 223 -20.81 -6.91 10.69
CA PHE A 223 -20.00 -7.60 11.71
C PHE A 223 -21.04 -8.29 12.56
N SER A 224 -21.05 -9.64 12.60
CA SER A 224 -21.83 -10.36 13.60
C SER A 224 -21.62 -9.62 14.93
N SER A 225 -22.66 -9.53 15.76
CA SER A 225 -22.72 -8.75 17.01
C SER A 225 -21.61 -9.03 18.06
N ALA A 226 -20.54 -9.72 17.66
CA ALA A 226 -19.36 -10.13 18.38
C ALA A 226 -18.10 -9.27 18.12
N GLU A 227 -17.93 -8.53 17.00
CA GLU A 227 -16.67 -7.80 16.72
C GLU A 227 -16.86 -6.25 16.67
N PRO A 228 -16.23 -5.48 17.58
CA PRO A 228 -16.36 -4.02 17.62
C PRO A 228 -15.51 -3.32 16.54
N ILE A 229 -15.95 -2.15 16.06
CA ILE A 229 -15.17 -1.30 15.13
C ILE A 229 -14.18 -0.42 15.93
N PRO A 230 -12.97 -0.12 15.43
CA PRO A 230 -12.06 0.78 16.11
C PRO A 230 -12.55 2.22 16.11
N HIS A 231 -12.45 2.91 17.24
CA HIS A 231 -13.00 4.26 17.43
C HIS A 231 -12.11 5.40 16.86
N ARG A 232 -10.94 5.11 16.27
CA ARG A 232 -9.96 6.13 15.84
C ARG A 232 -9.33 5.77 14.49
N SER A 233 -9.16 6.77 13.62
CA SER A 233 -8.44 6.66 12.35
C SER A 233 -7.52 7.87 12.14
N ALA A 234 -6.40 7.67 11.44
CA ALA A 234 -5.45 8.73 11.09
C ALA A 234 -4.98 8.57 9.64
N GLY A 235 -5.27 9.56 8.79
CA GLY A 235 -4.82 9.61 7.39
C GLY A 235 -3.80 10.72 7.19
N LEU A 236 -2.69 10.42 6.49
CA LEU A 236 -1.70 11.41 6.08
C LEU A 236 -1.96 11.80 4.62
N GLY A 237 -2.50 13.01 4.42
CA GLY A 237 -2.54 13.68 3.13
C GLY A 237 -1.33 14.61 2.96
N PRO A 238 -0.99 15.02 1.73
CA PRO A 238 0.05 16.03 1.54
C PRO A 238 -0.42 17.37 2.14
N ASP A 239 0.22 17.78 3.23
CA ASP A 239 0.07 19.12 3.78
C ASP A 239 0.58 20.15 2.76
N LEU A 240 -0.35 20.85 2.13
CA LEU A 240 -0.07 22.11 1.44
C LEU A 240 -0.06 23.22 2.49
N ARG A 241 1.12 23.56 2.98
CA ARG A 241 1.41 24.90 3.52
C ARG A 241 2.27 25.67 2.53
#